data_AF-A0A7X9WDN0-F1
#
_entry.id   AF-A0A7X9WDN0-F1
#
_cell.length_a   1.000
_cell.length_b   1.000
_cell.length_c   1.000
_cell.angle_alpha   90.00
_cell.angle_beta   90.00
_cell.angle_gamma   90.00
#
_symmetry.space_group_name_H-M   'P 1'
#
loop_
_entity.id
_entity.type
_entity.pdbx_description
1 polymer ?
#
loop_
_entity_poly.entity_id
_entity_poly.type
_entity_poly.pdbx_seq_one_letter_code
_entity_poly.pdbx_strand_id
1 'polypeptide(L)' 'MNIYFYQNSDRGVMLIAIPDLFWSVELPLDLTVNDLHDELLMQFFNFYTENEADALARDICDWIATN' A
#
# COMPACT_ATOMS: atom_id res chain seq x y z
N MET A 1 -1.61 4.25 13.40
CA MET A 1 -0.47 4.19 12.47
C MET A 1 -0.66 5.26 11.44
N ASN A 2 0.36 6.09 11.20
CA ASN A 2 0.25 7.15 10.20
C ASN A 2 0.63 6.58 8.84
N ILE A 3 -0.26 6.75 7.87
CA ILE A 3 -0.07 6.30 6.48
C ILE A 3 -0.10 7.54 5.61
N TYR A 4 0.95 7.72 4.82
CA TYR A 4 1.08 8.82 3.88
C TYR A 4 0.97 8.27 2.48
N PHE A 5 0.19 8.94 1.64
CA PHE A 5 0.11 8.65 0.22
C PHE A 5 0.45 9.90 -0.59
N TYR A 6 1.11 9.69 -1.72
CA TYR A 6 1.39 10.73 -2.70
C TYR A 6 1.24 10.14 -4.10
N GLN A 7 0.50 10.82 -4.97
CA GLN A 7 0.35 10.43 -6.36
C GLN A 7 1.11 11.41 -7.26
N ASN A 8 1.90 10.88 -8.19
CA ASN A 8 2.56 11.63 -9.23
C ASN A 8 2.01 11.21 -10.60
N SER A 9 1.01 11.95 -11.08
CA SER A 9 0.35 11.69 -12.36
C SER A 9 1.29 11.81 -13.56
N ASP A 10 2.30 12.70 -13.49
CA ASP A 10 3.27 12.89 -14.59
C ASP A 10 4.17 11.67 -14.77
N ARG A 11 4.51 10.99 -13.66
CA ARG A 11 5.36 9.80 -13.66
C ARG A 11 4.56 8.49 -13.65
N GLY A 12 3.24 8.54 -13.48
CA GLY A 12 2.38 7.36 -13.44
C GLY A 12 2.59 6.49 -12.20
N VAL A 13 3.00 7.08 -11.07
CA VAL A 13 3.34 6.34 -9.84
C VAL A 13 2.67 6.91 -8.60
N MET A 14 2.48 6.04 -7.62
CA MET A 14 2.03 6.34 -6.27
C MET A 14 3.11 5.94 -5.27
N LEU A 15 3.29 6.76 -4.25
CA LEU A 15 4.18 6.46 -3.13
C LEU A 15 3.34 6.30 -1.87
N ILE A 16 3.54 5.18 -1.17
CA ILE A 16 2.92 4.88 0.12
C ILE A 16 4.03 4.82 1.14
N ALA A 17 3.88 5.50 2.27
CA ALA A 17 4.85 5.49 3.35
C ALA A 17 4.18 5.28 4.71
N ILE A 18 4.76 4.39 5.51
CA ILE A 18 4.33 4.07 6.86
C ILE A 18 5.53 4.27 7.80
N PRO A 19 5.70 5.48 8.38
CA PRO A 19 6.89 5.80 9.19
C PRO A 19 7.02 4.94 10.44
N ASP A 20 5.91 4.53 11.05
CA ASP A 20 5.90 3.63 12.21
C ASP A 20 6.59 2.28 11.90
N LEU A 21 6.65 1.88 10.63
CA LEU A 21 7.28 0.65 10.14
C LEU A 21 8.62 0.88 9.45
N PHE A 22 9.10 2.13 9.38
CA PHE A 22 10.26 2.51 8.56
C PHE A 22 10.17 1.96 7.12
N TRP A 23 8.96 1.94 6.56
CA TRP A 23 8.66 1.31 5.28
C TRP A 23 8.01 2.30 4.32
N SER A 24 8.37 2.18 3.04
CA SER A 24 7.72 2.89 1.95
C SER A 24 7.87 2.13 0.65
N VAL A 25 6.92 2.29 -0.26
CA VAL A 25 6.93 1.69 -1.60
C VAL A 25 6.50 2.71 -2.65
N GLU A 26 7.13 2.64 -3.83
CA GLU A 26 6.65 3.29 -5.05
C GLU A 26 6.00 2.21 -5.93
N LEU A 27 4.75 2.45 -6.34
CA LEU A 27 3.94 1.52 -7.14
C LEU A 27 3.37 2.23 -8.37
N PRO A 28 3.15 1.53 -9.50
CA PRO A 28 2.45 2.09 -10.66
C PRO A 28 1.00 2.49 -10.32
N LEU A 29 0.52 3.57 -10.93
CA LEU A 29 -0.88 4.05 -10.77
C LEU A 29 -1.91 3.22 -11.54
N ASP A 30 -1.48 2.40 -12.50
CA ASP A 30 -2.35 1.58 -13.34
C ASP A 30 -2.62 0.17 -12.77
N LEU A 31 -2.13 -0.12 -11.56
CA LEU A 31 -2.43 -1.35 -10.85
C LEU A 31 -3.93 -1.48 -10.57
N THR A 32 -4.46 -2.70 -10.72
CA THR A 32 -5.79 -2.99 -10.21
C THR A 32 -5.77 -3.04 -8.68
N VAL A 33 -6.95 -2.90 -8.05
CA VAL A 33 -7.07 -3.02 -6.59
C VAL A 33 -6.56 -4.38 -6.08
N ASN A 34 -6.76 -5.45 -6.86
CA ASN A 34 -6.28 -6.78 -6.51
C ASN A 34 -4.75 -6.85 -6.61
N ASP A 35 -4.16 -6.31 -7.67
CA ASP A 35 -2.69 -6.30 -7.82
C ASP A 35 -2.03 -5.47 -6.72
N LEU A 36 -2.61 -4.31 -6.39
CA LEU A 36 -2.15 -3.47 -5.28
C LEU A 36 -2.24 -4.21 -3.96
N HIS A 37 -3.36 -4.90 -3.70
CA HIS A 37 -3.56 -5.68 -2.49
C HIS A 37 -2.50 -6.77 -2.35
N ASP A 38 -2.31 -7.58 -3.38
CA ASP A 38 -1.38 -8.71 -3.35
C ASP A 38 0.06 -8.22 -3.11
N GLU A 39 0.43 -7.10 -3.72
CA GLU A 39 1.77 -6.55 -3.57
C GLU A 39 2.03 -5.94 -2.19
N LEU A 40 1.02 -5.30 -1.60
CA LEU A 40 1.08 -4.84 -0.21
C LEU A 40 1.10 -6.00 0.78
N LEU A 41 0.29 -7.04 0.57
CA LEU A 41 0.26 -8.24 1.39
C LEU A 41 1.63 -8.92 1.43
N MET A 42 2.23 -9.14 0.27
CA MET A 42 3.56 -9.77 0.16
C MET A 42 4.64 -8.98 0.91
N GLN A 43 4.57 -7.65 0.90
CA GLN A 43 5.52 -6.82 1.61
C GLN A 43 5.26 -6.81 3.12
N PHE A 44 4.00 -6.67 3.55
CA PHE A 44 3.63 -6.64 4.97
C PHE A 44 3.79 -7.98 5.68
N PHE A 45 3.76 -9.09 4.95
CA PHE A 45 4.03 -10.43 5.49
C PHE A 45 5.45 -10.58 6.06
N ASN A 46 6.39 -9.70 5.69
CA ASN A 46 7.72 -9.65 6.30
C ASN A 46 7.72 -9.04 7.73
N PHE A 47 6.66 -8.34 8.10
CA PHE A 47 6.56 -7.58 9.36
C PHE A 47 5.47 -8.13 10.28
N TYR A 48 4.44 -8.76 9.72
CA TYR A 48 3.22 -9.17 10.41
C TYR A 48 2.84 -10.61 10.09
N THR A 49 1.89 -11.16 10.86
CA THR A 49 1.24 -12.42 10.48
C THR A 49 0.40 -12.26 9.22
N GLU A 50 0.04 -13.38 8.57
CA GLU A 50 -0.76 -13.37 7.32
C GLU A 50 -2.04 -12.54 7.47
N ASN A 51 -2.78 -12.80 8.55
CA ASN A 51 -4.06 -12.16 8.80
C ASN A 51 -3.91 -10.66 9.06
N GLU A 52 -2.85 -10.25 9.78
CA GLU A 52 -2.57 -8.85 10.06
C GLU A 52 -2.09 -8.10 8.80
N ALA A 53 -1.25 -8.75 7.98
CA ALA A 53 -0.77 -8.22 6.72
C ALA A 53 -1.90 -8.06 5.70
N ASP A 54 -2.78 -9.05 5.56
CA ASP A 54 -3.98 -9.00 4.70
C ASP A 54 -4.94 -7.90 5.16
N ALA A 55 -5.22 -7.81 6.47
CA ALA A 55 -6.05 -6.74 7.01
C ALA A 55 -5.47 -5.35 6.70
N LEU A 56 -4.16 -5.15 6.90
CA LEU A 56 -3.52 -3.87 6.61
C LEU A 56 -3.51 -3.53 5.10
N ALA A 57 -3.24 -4.52 4.25
CA ALA A 57 -3.28 -4.34 2.80
C ALA A 57 -4.68 -3.93 2.33
N ARG A 58 -5.73 -4.60 2.83
CA ARG A 58 -7.14 -4.25 2.55
C ARG A 58 -7.47 -2.82 2.98
N ASP A 59 -7.13 -2.45 4.22
CA ASP A 59 -7.42 -1.11 4.74
C ASP A 59 -6.78 -0.01 3.88
N ILE A 60 -5.55 -0.23 3.40
CA ILE A 60 -4.86 0.71 2.51
C ILE A 60 -5.52 0.76 1.13
N CYS A 61 -5.85 -0.40 0.54
CA CYS A 61 -6.53 -0.46 -0.74
C CYS A 61 -7.89 0.25 -0.71
N ASP A 62 -8.68 0.01 0.34
CA ASP A 62 -10.01 0.63 0.52
C ASP A 62 -9.88 2.15 0.70
N TRP A 63 -8.86 2.60 1.43
CA TRP A 63 -8.60 4.02 1.61
C TRP A 63 -8.19 4.72 0.32
N ILE A 64 -7.36 4.07 -0.50
CA ILE A 64 -6.97 4.57 -1.82
C ILE A 64 -8.16 4.57 -2.78
N ALA A 65 -9.03 3.56 -2.74
CA ALA A 65 -10.21 3.49 -3.61
C ALA A 65 -11.28 4.55 -3.26
N THR A 66 -11.27 5.06 -2.03
CA THR A 66 -12.25 6.04 -1.54
C THR A 66 -11.79 7.51 -1.73
N ASN A 67 -10.52 7.76 -2.07
CA ASN A 67 -9.96 9.11 -2.32
C ASN A 67 -9.58 9.31 -3.79
#